data_AF-A0A844FDJ8-F1
#
_entry.id   AF-A0A844FDJ8-F1
#
_cell.length_a   1.000
_cell.length_b   1.000
_cell.length_c   1.000
_cell.angle_alpha   90.00
_cell.angle_beta   90.00
_cell.angle_gamma   90.00
#
_symmetry.space_group_name_H-M   'P 1'
#
loop_
_entity.id
_entity.type
_entity.pdbx_description
1 polymer ?
#
loop_
_entity_poly.entity_id
_entity_poly.type
_entity_poly.pdbx_seq_one_letter_code
_entity_poly.pdbx_strand_id
1 'polypeptide(L)'
;MAAAVSGRVAFAVAVLAVLLFYFEILAQYVLLGMSQEIFHTFYRIPLLEEAGRLLVPARLADTLAGTFLYEKREVLEYFPNGGQICAALAWILLLGVAILLVLGRRKTEMTGRGFASRLAERVTEFLLSVLAGLCACTLILKIFHIMGEGGLKGVLCLTLAGVVGTLAVHLLVEGLVRVPLRKIARRKGQLAAECIAVCVAALAFLEGRDSFDGFYPRPDQIKGLSIFMNGVDIDQAQYEEIEAGRDHYLIDSRLAQYSLHENGMEEGLAWLRTVCRQGKGSGRVTTATVCYEMKSGAMKYRAYPVDEESLDAFAGVYECGEYKEKAYPLTEIKEADQERLVWSDGVLEQTLRLTAQEKKDFLAAYKADVDSLKLAELKESLPVGYIELESEVSAKDMRAAIYPFFGRTCNFLKEHGADVGKQIEDYKIVGLKVKNMPSGTGKRTGNTGIRFYQEEEDLEAWRGKLVPEDLAIQPILHPVDGRTYAETEIKDEDTSSVTITQCYGKAK
;
A
#
# COMPACT_ATOMS: atom_id res chain seq x y z
N MET A 1 24.24 -4.47 -28.05
CA MET A 1 23.16 -3.89 -28.89
C MET A 1 23.38 -2.42 -29.22
N ALA A 2 23.40 -1.51 -28.23
CA ALA A 2 23.41 -0.07 -28.48
C ALA A 2 24.56 0.44 -29.37
N ALA A 3 25.77 -0.10 -29.21
CA ALA A 3 26.92 0.18 -30.07
C ALA A 3 26.73 -0.36 -31.51
N ALA A 4 26.05 -1.49 -31.68
CA ALA A 4 25.75 -2.04 -33.01
C ALA A 4 24.67 -1.22 -33.75
N VAL A 5 23.73 -0.62 -33.02
CA VAL A 5 22.65 0.23 -33.56
C VAL A 5 23.12 1.62 -33.94
N SER A 6 24.19 2.12 -33.32
CA SER A 6 24.54 3.54 -33.38
C SER A 6 25.78 3.79 -34.22
N GLY A 7 25.74 4.84 -35.05
CA GLY A 7 26.92 5.27 -35.81
C GLY A 7 27.82 6.24 -35.05
N ARG A 8 27.38 6.72 -33.88
CA ARG A 8 28.10 7.63 -32.97
C ARG A 8 27.89 7.23 -31.51
N VAL A 9 28.89 7.51 -30.66
CA VAL A 9 28.88 7.18 -29.22
C VAL A 9 27.69 7.82 -28.49
N ALA A 10 27.38 9.09 -28.76
CA ALA A 10 26.25 9.78 -28.12
C ALA A 10 24.89 9.09 -28.38
N PHE A 11 24.68 8.59 -29.61
CA PHE A 11 23.48 7.82 -29.95
C PHE A 11 23.50 6.43 -29.31
N ALA A 12 24.67 5.82 -29.13
CA ALA A 12 24.79 4.55 -28.41
C ALA A 12 24.38 4.70 -26.94
N VAL A 13 24.79 5.80 -26.28
CA VAL A 13 24.36 6.10 -24.91
C VAL A 13 22.85 6.31 -24.84
N ALA A 14 22.27 7.08 -25.77
CA ALA A 14 20.83 7.30 -25.81
C ALA A 14 20.03 6.00 -26.05
N VAL A 15 20.44 5.17 -27.02
CA VAL A 15 19.81 3.87 -27.27
C VAL A 15 19.96 2.92 -26.09
N LEU A 16 21.09 2.95 -25.39
CA LEU A 16 21.28 2.17 -24.17
C LEU A 16 20.31 2.62 -23.07
N ALA A 17 20.15 3.93 -22.86
CA ALA A 17 19.18 4.45 -21.90
C ALA A 17 17.75 4.02 -22.26
N VAL A 18 17.37 4.06 -23.54
CA VAL A 18 16.06 3.54 -23.98
C VAL A 18 15.93 2.05 -23.67
N LEU A 19 16.92 1.22 -23.99
CA LEU A 19 16.84 -0.22 -23.71
C LEU A 19 16.71 -0.54 -22.22
N LEU A 20 17.34 0.25 -21.35
CA LEU A 20 17.29 0.04 -19.90
C LEU A 20 16.00 0.57 -19.27
N PHE A 21 15.54 1.74 -19.69
CA PHE A 21 14.45 2.46 -19.02
C PHE A 21 13.09 2.38 -19.73
N TYR A 22 13.02 1.94 -20.99
CA TYR A 22 11.76 1.94 -21.74
C TYR A 22 10.67 1.11 -21.04
N PHE A 23 11.00 -0.14 -20.68
CA PHE A 23 10.05 -1.02 -20.01
C PHE A 23 9.77 -0.59 -18.58
N GLU A 24 10.73 0.04 -17.90
CA GLU A 24 10.52 0.62 -16.57
C GLU A 24 9.49 1.75 -16.64
N ILE A 25 9.66 2.67 -17.60
CA ILE A 25 8.73 3.77 -17.82
C ILE A 25 7.35 3.24 -18.23
N LEU A 26 7.31 2.27 -19.14
CA LEU A 26 6.06 1.65 -19.59
C LEU A 26 5.33 0.96 -18.43
N ALA A 27 6.02 0.15 -17.62
CA ALA A 27 5.40 -0.58 -16.52
C ALA A 27 4.93 0.36 -15.40
N GLN A 28 5.81 1.24 -14.91
CA GLN A 28 5.51 2.10 -13.76
C GLN A 28 4.62 3.29 -14.11
N TYR A 29 4.94 4.04 -15.17
CA TYR A 29 4.28 5.31 -15.44
C TYR A 29 3.08 5.16 -16.36
N VAL A 30 3.11 4.20 -17.29
CA VAL A 30 1.99 3.98 -18.19
C VAL A 30 1.04 2.95 -17.62
N LEU A 31 1.44 1.68 -17.51
CA LEU A 31 0.50 0.61 -17.15
C LEU A 31 -0.02 0.77 -15.72
N LEU A 32 0.88 0.90 -14.75
CA LEU A 32 0.49 1.12 -13.36
C LEU A 32 -0.15 2.50 -13.17
N GLY A 33 0.50 3.57 -13.66
CA GLY A 33 -0.02 4.93 -13.54
C GLY A 33 -1.41 5.12 -14.14
N MET A 34 -1.69 4.59 -15.33
CA MET A 34 -3.04 4.66 -15.92
C MET A 34 -4.03 3.78 -15.16
N SER A 35 -3.62 2.60 -14.68
CA SER A 35 -4.51 1.74 -13.89
C SER A 35 -4.98 2.42 -12.60
N GLN A 36 -4.05 3.08 -11.88
CA GLN A 36 -4.35 3.82 -10.65
C GLN A 36 -5.35 4.97 -10.86
N GLU A 37 -5.27 5.66 -12.01
CA GLU A 37 -6.12 6.83 -12.28
C GLU A 37 -7.46 6.47 -12.95
N ILE A 38 -7.52 5.34 -13.67
CA ILE A 38 -8.70 4.96 -14.46
C ILE A 38 -9.62 4.02 -13.66
N PHE A 39 -9.05 3.05 -12.95
CA PHE A 39 -9.80 2.03 -12.22
C PHE A 39 -10.04 2.48 -10.78
N HIS A 40 -11.32 2.60 -10.40
CA HIS A 40 -11.74 3.09 -9.08
C HIS A 40 -11.40 2.11 -7.96
N THR A 41 -11.36 0.83 -8.30
CA THR A 41 -11.14 -0.26 -7.34
C THR A 41 -9.72 -0.82 -7.37
N PHE A 42 -8.77 -0.08 -7.96
CA PHE A 42 -7.41 -0.55 -8.15
C PHE A 42 -6.62 -0.61 -6.85
N TYR A 43 -6.09 -1.80 -6.55
CA TYR A 43 -5.01 -1.98 -5.58
C TYR A 43 -3.73 -2.41 -6.29
N ARG A 44 -3.75 -3.62 -6.88
CA ARG A 44 -2.66 -4.15 -7.71
C ARG A 44 -3.13 -5.23 -8.68
N ILE A 45 -2.27 -5.53 -9.65
CA ILE A 45 -2.47 -6.61 -10.62
C ILE A 45 -1.19 -7.48 -10.63
N PRO A 46 -1.21 -8.70 -10.05
CA PRO A 46 -0.02 -9.56 -9.97
C PRO A 46 0.60 -9.88 -11.34
N LEU A 47 -0.22 -10.04 -12.38
CA LEU A 47 0.26 -10.27 -13.74
C LEU A 47 1.08 -9.07 -14.26
N LEU A 48 0.68 -7.84 -13.93
CA LEU A 48 1.39 -6.63 -14.34
C LEU A 48 2.70 -6.47 -13.57
N GLU A 49 2.70 -6.78 -12.28
CA GLU A 49 3.90 -6.79 -11.45
C GLU A 49 4.92 -7.82 -11.94
N GLU A 50 4.46 -9.04 -12.24
CA GLU A 50 5.31 -10.09 -12.81
C GLU A 50 5.84 -9.70 -14.19
N ALA A 51 5.00 -9.15 -15.06
CA ALA A 51 5.44 -8.61 -16.34
C ALA A 51 6.50 -7.51 -16.15
N GLY A 52 6.34 -6.63 -15.16
CA GLY A 52 7.34 -5.62 -14.79
C GLY A 52 8.65 -6.25 -14.32
N ARG A 53 8.61 -7.31 -13.51
CA ARG A 53 9.81 -8.04 -13.08
C ARG A 53 10.55 -8.71 -14.24
N LEU A 54 9.84 -9.28 -15.21
CA LEU A 54 10.43 -10.05 -16.31
C LEU A 54 10.82 -9.17 -17.52
N LEU A 55 10.07 -8.11 -17.81
CA LEU A 55 10.29 -7.26 -18.99
C LEU A 55 11.26 -6.10 -18.71
N VAL A 56 11.46 -5.70 -17.46
CA VAL A 56 12.42 -4.65 -17.12
C VAL A 56 13.80 -5.28 -16.90
N PRO A 57 14.81 -4.99 -17.76
CA PRO A 57 16.12 -5.64 -17.64
C PRO A 57 16.83 -5.39 -16.30
N ALA A 58 16.69 -4.19 -15.73
CA ALA A 58 17.29 -3.86 -14.44
C ALA A 58 16.66 -4.68 -13.30
N ARG A 59 15.33 -4.69 -13.18
CA ARG A 59 14.62 -5.47 -12.15
C ARG A 59 14.84 -6.98 -12.31
N LEU A 60 14.88 -7.47 -13.55
CA LEU A 60 15.19 -8.86 -13.81
C LEU A 60 16.60 -9.21 -13.32
N ALA A 61 17.59 -8.35 -13.59
CA ALA A 61 18.95 -8.53 -13.08
C ALA A 61 19.01 -8.51 -11.54
N ASP A 62 18.33 -7.54 -10.90
CA ASP A 62 18.25 -7.42 -9.45
C ASP A 62 17.63 -8.67 -8.82
N THR A 63 16.58 -9.20 -9.45
CA THR A 63 15.89 -10.41 -9.01
C THR A 63 16.77 -11.65 -9.19
N LEU A 64 17.46 -11.79 -10.33
CA LEU A 64 18.39 -12.91 -10.55
C LEU A 64 19.57 -12.89 -9.58
N ALA A 65 20.03 -11.69 -9.20
CA ALA A 65 21.13 -11.50 -8.27
C ALA A 65 20.73 -11.62 -6.79
N GLY A 66 19.43 -11.73 -6.47
CA GLY A 66 18.96 -11.84 -5.09
C GLY A 66 19.18 -10.56 -4.27
N THR A 67 19.31 -9.40 -4.93
CA THR A 67 19.67 -8.13 -4.28
C THR A 67 18.63 -7.57 -3.31
N PHE A 68 17.42 -8.15 -3.31
CA PHE A 68 16.32 -7.82 -2.41
C PHE A 68 16.38 -8.60 -1.09
N LEU A 69 17.28 -9.57 -0.95
CA LEU A 69 17.46 -10.35 0.26
C LEU A 69 18.52 -9.71 1.14
N TYR A 70 18.15 -9.41 2.38
CA TYR A 70 19.04 -8.78 3.36
C TYR A 70 19.56 -9.79 4.40
N GLU A 71 18.86 -10.91 4.58
CA GLU A 71 19.28 -11.95 5.50
C GLU A 71 20.33 -12.88 4.89
N LYS A 72 21.45 -13.04 5.59
CA LYS A 72 22.60 -13.83 5.12
C LYS A 72 22.22 -15.27 4.76
N ARG A 73 21.28 -15.88 5.49
CA ARG A 73 20.83 -17.25 5.23
C ARG A 73 20.04 -17.33 3.92
N GLU A 74 19.06 -16.45 3.75
CA GLU A 74 18.23 -16.39 2.54
C GLU A 74 19.08 -16.12 1.29
N VAL A 75 20.06 -15.22 1.38
CA VAL A 75 20.98 -14.91 0.27
C VAL A 75 21.77 -16.15 -0.19
N LEU A 76 22.23 -16.99 0.76
CA LEU A 76 23.02 -18.19 0.44
C LEU A 76 22.17 -19.34 -0.11
N GLU A 77 20.90 -19.42 0.28
CA GLU A 77 19.95 -20.42 -0.18
C GLU A 77 19.18 -19.96 -1.44
N TYR A 78 19.34 -18.70 -1.84
CA TYR A 78 18.59 -18.12 -2.95
C TYR A 78 18.94 -18.77 -4.28
N PHE A 79 17.92 -19.32 -4.93
CA PHE A 79 18.00 -19.79 -6.29
C PHE A 79 16.89 -19.12 -7.12
N PRO A 80 17.23 -18.42 -8.22
CA PRO A 80 16.24 -17.74 -9.02
C PRO A 80 15.25 -18.75 -9.62
N ASN A 81 13.99 -18.35 -9.70
CA ASN A 81 12.94 -19.20 -10.27
C ASN A 81 13.25 -19.51 -11.73
N GLY A 82 12.97 -20.73 -12.19
CA GLY A 82 13.14 -21.16 -13.59
C GLY A 82 12.50 -20.21 -14.60
N GLY A 83 11.36 -19.60 -14.25
CA GLY A 83 10.71 -18.58 -15.10
C GLY A 83 11.58 -17.34 -15.34
N GLN A 84 12.29 -16.86 -14.32
CA GLN A 84 13.19 -15.71 -14.41
C GLN A 84 14.43 -16.04 -15.24
N ILE A 85 14.97 -17.25 -15.08
CA ILE A 85 16.09 -17.76 -15.91
C ILE A 85 15.66 -17.83 -17.37
N CYS A 86 14.47 -18.38 -17.66
CA CYS A 86 13.92 -18.42 -19.02
C CYS A 86 13.74 -17.02 -19.61
N ALA A 87 13.25 -16.05 -18.82
CA ALA A 87 13.12 -14.66 -19.27
C ALA A 87 14.48 -14.03 -19.59
N ALA A 88 15.52 -14.29 -18.77
CA ALA A 88 16.88 -13.82 -19.04
C ALA A 88 17.44 -14.40 -20.35
N LEU A 89 17.27 -15.71 -20.56
CA LEU A 89 17.68 -16.37 -21.80
C LEU A 89 16.91 -15.82 -23.02
N ALA A 90 15.62 -15.55 -22.87
CA ALA A 90 14.81 -14.92 -23.91
C ALA A 90 15.31 -13.51 -24.25
N TRP A 91 15.69 -12.71 -23.25
CA TRP A 91 16.31 -11.39 -23.46
C TRP A 91 17.65 -11.48 -24.18
N ILE A 92 18.52 -12.42 -23.79
CA ILE A 92 19.81 -12.65 -24.45
C ILE A 92 19.59 -13.03 -25.92
N LEU A 93 18.66 -13.95 -26.18
CA LEU A 93 18.32 -14.38 -27.54
C LEU A 93 17.75 -13.22 -28.36
N LEU A 94 16.78 -12.49 -27.82
CA LEU A 94 16.14 -11.34 -28.47
C LEU A 94 17.17 -10.26 -28.83
N LEU A 95 18.03 -9.90 -27.89
CA LEU A 95 19.09 -8.92 -28.13
C LEU A 95 20.14 -9.45 -29.11
N GLY A 96 20.49 -10.74 -29.03
CA GLY A 96 21.40 -11.39 -29.97
C GLY A 96 20.89 -11.36 -31.40
N VAL A 97 19.62 -11.76 -31.61
CA VAL A 97 18.95 -11.69 -32.92
C VAL A 97 18.88 -10.25 -33.43
N ALA A 98 18.52 -9.30 -32.56
CA ALA A 98 18.49 -7.89 -32.93
C ALA A 98 19.86 -7.37 -33.37
N ILE A 99 20.95 -7.75 -32.68
CA ILE A 99 22.33 -7.42 -33.08
C ILE A 99 22.63 -7.98 -34.48
N LEU A 100 22.34 -9.26 -34.72
CA LEU A 100 22.60 -9.91 -36.01
C LEU A 100 21.82 -9.24 -37.15
N LEU A 101 20.55 -8.90 -36.93
CA LEU A 101 19.72 -8.20 -37.93
C LEU A 101 20.25 -6.81 -38.26
N VAL A 102 20.73 -6.07 -37.26
CA VAL A 102 21.30 -4.73 -37.45
C VAL A 102 22.64 -4.81 -38.19
N LEU A 103 23.51 -5.75 -37.81
CA LEU A 103 24.80 -5.96 -38.47
C LEU A 103 24.61 -6.43 -39.92
N GLY A 104 23.71 -7.38 -40.17
CA GLY A 104 23.45 -7.92 -41.52
C GLY A 104 22.79 -6.91 -42.47
N ARG A 105 22.14 -5.86 -41.95
CA ARG A 105 21.53 -4.78 -42.75
C ARG A 105 22.30 -3.46 -42.73
N ARG A 106 23.52 -3.46 -42.17
CA ARG A 106 24.36 -2.26 -42.10
C ARG A 106 24.83 -1.89 -43.51
N LYS A 107 24.42 -0.72 -43.99
CA LYS A 107 24.89 -0.15 -45.26
C LYS A 107 26.07 0.78 -45.00
N THR A 108 27.09 0.74 -45.86
CA THR A 108 28.27 1.62 -45.80
C THR A 108 27.89 3.11 -45.88
N GLU A 109 26.82 3.44 -46.59
CA GLU A 109 26.23 4.79 -46.70
C GLU A 109 25.68 5.37 -45.38
N MET A 110 25.49 4.55 -44.34
CA MET A 110 24.98 4.99 -43.04
C MET A 110 26.12 5.37 -42.07
N THR A 111 27.37 5.25 -42.49
CA THR A 111 28.56 5.60 -41.69
C THR A 111 28.56 7.11 -41.39
N GLY A 112 28.66 7.48 -40.12
CA GLY A 112 28.64 8.88 -39.66
C GLY A 112 27.26 9.45 -39.30
N ARG A 113 26.16 8.72 -39.58
CA ARG A 113 24.79 9.06 -39.10
C ARG A 113 24.57 8.59 -37.65
N GLY A 114 23.52 9.10 -37.01
CA GLY A 114 23.16 8.71 -35.63
C GLY A 114 22.90 7.20 -35.49
N PHE A 115 22.15 6.61 -36.43
CA PHE A 115 21.82 5.19 -36.47
C PHE A 115 22.56 4.44 -37.60
N ALA A 116 23.01 3.22 -37.32
CA ALA A 116 23.69 2.31 -38.25
C ALA A 116 22.74 1.60 -39.22
N SER A 117 21.42 1.61 -38.96
CA SER A 117 20.41 1.09 -39.88
C SER A 117 19.13 1.94 -39.86
N ARG A 118 18.45 2.05 -41.01
CA ARG A 118 17.17 2.79 -41.13
C ARG A 118 16.02 2.09 -40.40
N LEU A 119 16.11 0.77 -40.23
CA LEU A 119 15.10 0.01 -39.50
C LEU A 119 15.20 0.31 -38.00
N ALA A 120 16.40 0.29 -37.43
CA ALA A 120 16.60 0.62 -36.02
C ALA A 120 16.20 2.07 -35.72
N GLU A 121 16.53 3.02 -36.61
CA GLU A 121 16.04 4.40 -36.53
C GLU A 121 14.51 4.46 -36.41
N ARG A 122 13.78 3.81 -37.32
CA ARG A 122 12.31 3.78 -37.31
C ARG A 122 11.72 3.13 -36.06
N VAL A 123 12.28 2.00 -35.64
CA VAL A 123 11.78 1.27 -34.47
C VAL A 123 12.00 2.08 -33.19
N THR A 124 13.19 2.66 -33.01
CA THR A 124 13.47 3.50 -31.83
C THR A 124 12.59 4.74 -31.80
N GLU A 125 12.40 5.42 -32.93
CA GLU A 125 11.52 6.58 -33.06
C GLU A 125 10.06 6.21 -32.75
N PHE A 126 9.56 5.10 -33.30
CA PHE A 126 8.19 4.61 -33.04
C PHE A 126 7.97 4.32 -31.56
N LEU A 127 8.86 3.55 -30.94
CA LEU A 127 8.75 3.19 -29.53
C LEU A 127 8.77 4.43 -28.65
N LEU A 128 9.73 5.35 -28.85
CA LEU A 128 9.82 6.58 -28.08
C LEU A 128 8.59 7.47 -28.21
N SER A 129 8.05 7.62 -29.41
CA SER A 129 6.89 8.49 -29.68
C SER A 129 5.60 7.91 -29.10
N VAL A 130 5.42 6.59 -29.15
CA VAL A 130 4.29 5.91 -28.50
C VAL A 130 4.40 6.02 -26.98
N LEU A 131 5.58 5.73 -26.40
CA LEU A 131 5.79 5.84 -24.96
C LEU A 131 5.56 7.27 -24.46
N ALA A 132 6.04 8.28 -25.18
CA ALA A 132 5.83 9.68 -24.83
C ALA A 132 4.36 10.08 -24.88
N GLY A 133 3.60 9.62 -25.88
CA GLY A 133 2.17 9.84 -25.95
C GLY A 133 1.43 9.21 -24.77
N LEU A 134 1.76 7.97 -24.42
CA LEU A 134 1.16 7.28 -23.27
C LEU A 134 1.52 7.95 -21.93
N CYS A 135 2.77 8.40 -21.76
CA CYS A 135 3.15 9.20 -20.59
C CYS A 135 2.39 10.52 -20.51
N ALA A 136 2.13 11.18 -21.65
CA ALA A 136 1.31 12.38 -21.70
C ALA A 136 -0.14 12.11 -21.28
N CYS A 137 -0.70 10.95 -21.68
CA CYS A 137 -2.00 10.48 -21.19
C CYS A 137 -2.02 10.35 -19.66
N THR A 138 -1.07 9.62 -19.07
CA THR A 138 -0.99 9.48 -17.60
C THR A 138 -0.85 10.84 -16.91
N LEU A 139 0.01 11.71 -17.42
CA LEU A 139 0.26 13.02 -16.82
C LEU A 139 -1.01 13.88 -16.77
N ILE A 140 -1.81 13.86 -17.84
CA ILE A 140 -3.08 14.59 -17.89
C ILE A 140 -4.11 14.00 -16.94
N LEU A 141 -4.17 12.67 -16.80
CA LEU A 141 -5.03 12.03 -15.79
C LEU A 141 -4.69 12.50 -14.39
N LYS A 142 -3.40 12.50 -14.03
CA LYS A 142 -2.90 12.93 -12.71
C LYS A 142 -3.17 14.39 -12.40
N ILE A 143 -2.97 15.29 -13.36
CA ILE A 143 -3.07 16.74 -13.14
C ILE A 143 -4.52 17.19 -13.01
N PHE A 144 -5.40 16.66 -13.85
CA PHE A 144 -6.74 17.21 -14.03
C PHE A 144 -7.84 16.35 -13.38
N HIS A 145 -7.50 15.20 -12.77
CA HIS A 145 -8.45 14.27 -12.15
C HIS A 145 -9.71 14.02 -13.02
N ILE A 146 -9.52 13.98 -14.34
CA ILE A 146 -10.58 14.10 -15.37
C ILE A 146 -11.63 13.00 -15.28
N MET A 147 -11.32 11.89 -14.59
CA MET A 147 -12.16 10.70 -14.53
C MET A 147 -13.33 10.78 -13.53
N GLY A 148 -13.45 11.87 -12.77
CA GLY A 148 -14.64 12.20 -11.98
C GLY A 148 -15.86 12.54 -12.84
N GLU A 149 -15.65 13.15 -14.01
CA GLU A 149 -16.71 13.53 -14.97
C GLU A 149 -16.56 12.70 -16.26
N GLY A 150 -16.92 11.42 -16.20
CA GLY A 150 -16.80 10.42 -17.28
C GLY A 150 -17.64 10.70 -18.52
N GLY A 151 -17.39 11.82 -19.20
CA GLY A 151 -18.02 12.22 -20.46
C GLY A 151 -17.04 12.25 -21.62
N LEU A 152 -17.60 12.46 -22.82
CA LEU A 152 -16.87 12.61 -24.09
C LEU A 152 -15.67 13.58 -23.99
N LYS A 153 -15.78 14.63 -23.17
CA LYS A 153 -14.70 15.61 -22.94
C LYS A 153 -13.43 14.97 -22.35
N GLY A 154 -13.57 14.03 -21.42
CA GLY A 154 -12.42 13.37 -20.81
C GLY A 154 -11.68 12.48 -21.79
N VAL A 155 -12.41 11.72 -22.60
CA VAL A 155 -11.86 10.88 -23.67
C VAL A 155 -11.13 11.73 -24.72
N LEU A 156 -11.73 12.84 -25.14
CA LEU A 156 -11.12 13.77 -26.09
C LEU A 156 -9.86 14.43 -25.52
N CYS A 157 -9.87 14.83 -24.25
CA CYS A 157 -8.70 15.44 -23.61
C CYS A 157 -7.54 14.43 -23.51
N LEU A 158 -7.83 13.20 -23.08
CA LEU A 158 -6.83 12.13 -22.96
C LEU A 158 -6.19 11.78 -24.31
N THR A 159 -7.02 11.55 -25.33
CA THR A 159 -6.53 11.19 -26.68
C THR A 159 -5.78 12.35 -27.33
N LEU A 160 -6.25 13.59 -27.19
CA LEU A 160 -5.54 14.77 -27.68
C LEU A 160 -4.17 14.93 -27.03
N ALA A 161 -4.08 14.75 -25.71
CA ALA A 161 -2.83 14.81 -24.97
C ALA A 161 -1.83 13.75 -25.47
N GLY A 162 -2.30 12.51 -25.66
CA GLY A 162 -1.49 11.44 -26.22
C GLY A 162 -0.97 11.78 -27.61
N VAL A 163 -1.84 12.28 -28.51
CA VAL A 163 -1.46 12.71 -29.86
C VAL A 163 -0.43 13.84 -29.83
N VAL A 164 -0.60 14.85 -28.96
CA VAL A 164 0.35 15.97 -28.83
C VAL A 164 1.69 15.49 -28.30
N GLY A 165 1.71 14.61 -27.29
CA GLY A 165 2.93 14.02 -26.74
C GLY A 165 3.70 13.19 -27.78
N THR A 166 2.98 12.35 -28.52
CA THR A 166 3.55 11.58 -29.65
C THR A 166 4.11 12.49 -30.73
N LEU A 167 3.34 13.51 -31.15
CA LEU A 167 3.77 14.45 -32.18
C LEU A 167 5.05 15.18 -31.76
N ALA A 168 5.11 15.68 -30.53
CA ALA A 168 6.28 16.41 -30.03
C ALA A 168 7.56 15.57 -30.10
N VAL A 169 7.52 14.32 -29.63
CA VAL A 169 8.69 13.43 -29.63
C VAL A 169 9.02 12.92 -31.03
N HIS A 170 8.02 12.60 -31.85
CA HIS A 170 8.24 12.21 -33.25
C HIS A 170 9.02 13.28 -34.02
N LEU A 171 8.57 14.54 -33.94
CA LEU A 171 9.21 15.66 -34.61
C LEU A 171 10.62 15.95 -34.04
N LEU A 172 10.80 15.81 -32.73
CA LEU A 172 12.10 15.98 -32.08
C LEU A 172 13.11 14.92 -32.53
N VAL A 173 12.71 13.65 -32.58
CA VAL A 173 13.59 12.56 -33.05
C VAL A 173 13.89 12.69 -34.54
N GLU A 174 12.91 13.03 -35.39
CA GLU A 174 13.16 13.31 -36.81
C GLU A 174 14.20 14.44 -36.99
N GLY A 175 14.12 15.49 -36.17
CA GLY A 175 15.04 16.62 -36.17
C GLY A 175 16.46 16.25 -35.71
N LEU A 176 16.59 15.47 -34.63
CA LEU A 176 17.90 15.06 -34.07
C LEU A 176 18.65 14.09 -34.98
N VAL A 177 17.94 13.22 -35.70
CA VAL A 177 18.58 12.19 -36.53
C VAL A 177 19.12 12.76 -37.85
N ARG A 178 18.65 13.94 -38.31
CA ARG A 178 19.07 14.51 -39.60
C ARG A 178 19.33 16.01 -39.58
N VAL A 179 20.58 16.39 -39.84
CA VAL A 179 20.99 17.74 -40.22
C VAL A 179 20.96 17.85 -41.76
N PRO A 180 20.26 18.79 -42.41
CA PRO A 180 19.50 19.92 -41.89
C PRO A 180 17.97 19.76 -41.99
N LEU A 181 17.26 20.51 -41.14
CA LEU A 181 15.81 20.69 -40.90
C LEU A 181 14.90 21.00 -42.12
N ARG A 182 15.21 20.50 -43.33
CA ARG A 182 14.49 20.92 -44.56
C ARG A 182 13.19 20.15 -44.85
N LYS A 183 12.89 19.07 -44.12
CA LYS A 183 11.64 18.28 -44.29
C LYS A 183 11.18 17.64 -42.97
N ILE A 184 10.56 18.45 -42.11
CA ILE A 184 9.84 18.01 -40.90
C ILE A 184 8.52 17.32 -41.33
N ALA A 185 8.06 16.29 -40.60
CA ALA A 185 6.84 15.53 -40.89
C ALA A 185 6.88 14.74 -42.22
N ARG A 186 8.02 14.13 -42.53
CA ARG A 186 8.18 13.32 -43.74
C ARG A 186 7.45 11.99 -43.62
N ARG A 187 7.49 11.35 -42.45
CA ARG A 187 6.91 10.02 -42.22
C ARG A 187 5.47 10.08 -41.70
N LYS A 188 4.60 10.75 -42.45
CA LYS A 188 3.18 10.93 -42.09
C LYS A 188 2.47 9.61 -41.76
N GLY A 189 2.78 8.52 -42.46
CA GLY A 189 2.21 7.20 -42.18
C GLY A 189 2.72 6.57 -40.86
N GLN A 190 3.98 6.81 -40.49
CA GLN A 190 4.52 6.33 -39.22
C GLN A 190 3.92 7.13 -38.05
N LEU A 191 3.90 8.46 -38.15
CA LEU A 191 3.26 9.34 -37.18
C LEU A 191 1.77 8.97 -36.98
N ALA A 192 1.03 8.74 -38.08
CA ALA A 192 -0.36 8.31 -37.99
C ALA A 192 -0.50 6.97 -37.26
N ALA A 193 0.37 6.00 -37.54
CA ALA A 193 0.37 4.72 -36.85
C ALA A 193 0.69 4.85 -35.35
N GLU A 194 1.63 5.72 -34.97
CA GLU A 194 1.98 6.01 -33.58
C GLU A 194 0.79 6.64 -32.83
N CYS A 195 0.15 7.66 -33.43
CA CYS A 195 -1.04 8.29 -32.86
C CYS A 195 -2.19 7.29 -32.70
N ILE A 196 -2.44 6.45 -33.70
CA ILE A 196 -3.47 5.39 -33.62
C ILE A 196 -3.14 4.43 -32.48
N ALA A 197 -1.89 3.97 -32.35
CA ALA A 197 -1.48 3.06 -31.29
C ALA A 197 -1.72 3.65 -29.89
N VAL A 198 -1.37 4.92 -29.68
CA VAL A 198 -1.61 5.62 -28.41
C VAL A 198 -3.09 5.78 -28.12
N CYS A 199 -3.90 6.17 -29.11
CA CYS A 199 -5.35 6.29 -28.93
C CYS A 199 -6.01 4.93 -28.62
N VAL A 200 -5.65 3.87 -29.34
CA VAL A 200 -6.18 2.52 -29.10
C VAL A 200 -5.81 2.04 -27.71
N ALA A 201 -4.56 2.21 -27.29
CA ALA A 201 -4.14 1.84 -25.95
C ALA A 201 -4.89 2.63 -24.86
N ALA A 202 -5.04 3.94 -25.01
CA ALA A 202 -5.79 4.76 -24.07
C ALA A 202 -7.27 4.35 -23.98
N LEU A 203 -7.91 4.07 -25.12
CA LEU A 203 -9.29 3.59 -25.16
C LEU A 203 -9.45 2.20 -24.54
N ALA A 204 -8.48 1.29 -24.74
CA ALA A 204 -8.52 -0.04 -24.13
C ALA A 204 -8.55 0.02 -22.59
N PHE A 205 -7.81 0.95 -21.98
CA PHE A 205 -7.89 1.18 -20.53
C PHE A 205 -9.26 1.72 -20.11
N LEU A 206 -9.82 2.66 -20.87
CA LEU A 206 -11.13 3.24 -20.57
C LEU A 206 -12.26 2.21 -20.70
N GLU A 207 -12.24 1.38 -21.75
CA GLU A 207 -13.21 0.29 -21.95
C GLU A 207 -13.06 -0.80 -20.88
N GLY A 208 -11.83 -1.07 -20.43
CA GLY A 208 -11.56 -2.03 -19.36
C GLY A 208 -12.07 -1.60 -17.98
N ARG A 209 -12.38 -0.30 -17.78
CA ARG A 209 -12.76 0.26 -16.47
C ARG A 209 -13.97 -0.43 -15.86
N ASP A 210 -15.09 -0.46 -16.58
CA ASP A 210 -16.34 -1.02 -16.04
C ASP A 210 -16.21 -2.52 -15.74
N SER A 211 -15.45 -3.25 -16.57
CA SER A 211 -15.15 -4.67 -16.33
C SER A 211 -14.22 -4.88 -15.13
N PHE A 212 -13.29 -3.96 -14.88
CA PHE A 212 -12.35 -4.07 -13.76
C PHE A 212 -13.03 -3.70 -12.43
N ASP A 213 -13.75 -2.58 -12.42
CA ASP A 213 -14.43 -2.01 -11.26
C ASP A 213 -15.70 -2.78 -10.87
N GLY A 214 -16.43 -3.33 -11.85
CA GLY A 214 -17.59 -4.20 -11.62
C GLY A 214 -17.22 -5.66 -11.32
N PHE A 215 -15.94 -5.97 -11.11
CA PHE A 215 -15.48 -7.34 -10.93
C PHE A 215 -15.90 -7.90 -9.55
N TYR A 216 -16.88 -8.79 -9.55
CA TYR A 216 -17.26 -9.61 -8.39
C TYR A 216 -17.32 -11.09 -8.82
N PRO A 217 -16.38 -11.94 -8.38
CA PRO A 217 -16.33 -13.34 -8.79
C PRO A 217 -17.51 -14.14 -8.24
N ARG A 218 -17.86 -15.23 -8.94
CA ARG A 218 -18.88 -16.16 -8.43
C ARG A 218 -18.31 -16.93 -7.23
N PRO A 219 -19.07 -17.12 -6.13
CA PRO A 219 -18.57 -17.81 -4.93
C PRO A 219 -17.96 -19.19 -5.19
N ASP A 220 -18.49 -19.94 -6.15
CA ASP A 220 -18.00 -21.28 -6.51
C ASP A 220 -16.59 -21.28 -7.12
N GLN A 221 -16.09 -20.12 -7.57
CA GLN A 221 -14.76 -19.96 -8.15
C GLN A 221 -13.70 -19.55 -7.13
N ILE A 222 -14.11 -19.21 -5.90
CA ILE A 222 -13.26 -18.68 -4.85
C ILE A 222 -12.84 -19.83 -3.93
N LYS A 223 -11.56 -19.84 -3.55
CA LYS A 223 -10.95 -20.78 -2.62
C LYS A 223 -10.77 -20.15 -1.23
N GLY A 224 -10.46 -18.85 -1.19
CA GLY A 224 -10.31 -18.07 0.02
C GLY A 224 -10.48 -16.58 -0.27
N LEU A 225 -10.75 -15.81 0.77
CA LEU A 225 -11.00 -14.38 0.72
C LEU A 225 -10.21 -13.69 1.82
N SER A 226 -9.31 -12.79 1.44
CA SER A 226 -8.68 -11.89 2.40
C SER A 226 -9.37 -10.54 2.40
N ILE A 227 -9.65 -10.00 3.59
CA ILE A 227 -10.25 -8.66 3.74
C ILE A 227 -9.46 -7.87 4.77
N PHE A 228 -9.07 -6.66 4.41
CA PHE A 228 -8.48 -5.69 5.31
C PHE A 228 -9.24 -4.36 5.20
N MET A 229 -9.82 -3.90 6.30
CA MET A 229 -10.51 -2.62 6.38
C MET A 229 -9.53 -1.56 6.93
N ASN A 230 -9.22 -0.52 6.14
CA ASN A 230 -8.32 0.52 6.63
C ASN A 230 -8.94 1.24 7.83
N GLY A 231 -8.18 1.35 8.92
CA GLY A 231 -8.63 1.94 10.18
C GLY A 231 -9.34 0.99 11.13
N VAL A 232 -9.44 -0.31 10.80
CA VAL A 232 -9.86 -1.37 11.72
C VAL A 232 -8.67 -2.28 12.04
N ASP A 233 -8.51 -2.62 13.33
CA ASP A 233 -7.43 -3.44 13.89
C ASP A 233 -6.00 -2.93 13.58
N ILE A 234 -5.87 -1.60 13.46
CA ILE A 234 -4.60 -0.88 13.28
C ILE A 234 -4.55 0.36 14.19
N ASP A 235 -3.34 0.84 14.45
CA ASP A 235 -3.10 2.10 15.15
C ASP A 235 -3.24 3.33 14.23
N GLN A 236 -3.31 4.51 14.85
CA GLN A 236 -3.44 5.80 14.18
C GLN A 236 -2.25 6.09 13.23
N ALA A 237 -1.02 5.74 13.61
CA ALA A 237 0.16 6.00 12.81
C ALA A 237 0.14 5.16 11.52
N GLN A 238 -0.16 3.87 11.63
CA GLN A 238 -0.38 2.94 10.53
C GLN A 238 -1.46 3.43 9.57
N TYR A 239 -2.59 3.90 10.11
CA TYR A 239 -3.68 4.46 9.31
C TYR A 239 -3.24 5.68 8.51
N GLU A 240 -2.49 6.60 9.12
CA GLU A 240 -1.98 7.80 8.43
C GLU A 240 -0.93 7.48 7.36
N GLU A 241 -0.12 6.44 7.55
CA GLU A 241 0.83 5.98 6.54
C GLU A 241 0.13 5.34 5.33
N ILE A 242 -0.92 4.56 5.57
CA ILE A 242 -1.76 3.98 4.51
C ILE A 242 -2.51 5.06 3.74
N GLU A 243 -3.20 6.00 4.43
CA GLU A 243 -3.94 7.08 3.76
C GLU A 243 -3.01 8.02 2.96
N ALA A 244 -1.75 8.14 3.37
CA ALA A 244 -0.76 8.88 2.60
C ALA A 244 -0.11 8.09 1.46
N GLY A 245 -0.49 6.82 1.25
CA GLY A 245 0.04 5.94 0.21
C GLY A 245 1.51 5.58 0.41
N ARG A 246 2.00 5.56 1.67
CA ARG A 246 3.41 5.29 1.99
C ARG A 246 3.69 3.84 2.39
N ASP A 247 2.69 3.09 2.86
CA ASP A 247 2.90 1.72 3.33
C ASP A 247 1.95 0.70 2.66
N HIS A 248 2.44 0.08 1.58
CA HIS A 248 1.76 -1.05 0.93
C HIS A 248 2.13 -2.41 1.57
N TYR A 249 3.24 -2.47 2.31
CA TYR A 249 3.71 -3.71 2.94
C TYR A 249 2.79 -4.11 4.09
N LEU A 250 2.36 -3.13 4.90
CA LEU A 250 1.39 -3.35 5.96
C LEU A 250 0.07 -3.92 5.41
N ILE A 251 -0.46 -3.35 4.33
CA ILE A 251 -1.70 -3.86 3.70
C ILE A 251 -1.55 -5.33 3.30
N ASP A 252 -0.44 -5.70 2.66
CA ASP A 252 -0.18 -7.07 2.24
C ASP A 252 -0.05 -8.03 3.45
N SER A 253 0.63 -7.58 4.51
CA SER A 253 0.74 -8.32 5.77
C SER A 253 -0.64 -8.55 6.41
N ARG A 254 -1.48 -7.51 6.44
CA ARG A 254 -2.85 -7.61 6.99
C ARG A 254 -3.74 -8.50 6.11
N LEU A 255 -3.64 -8.45 4.79
CA LEU A 255 -4.36 -9.38 3.91
C LEU A 255 -3.95 -10.83 4.15
N ALA A 256 -2.66 -11.08 4.41
CA ALA A 256 -2.19 -12.43 4.75
C ALA A 256 -2.72 -12.88 6.13
N GLN A 257 -2.78 -11.98 7.11
CA GLN A 257 -3.35 -12.23 8.43
C GLN A 257 -4.84 -12.56 8.35
N TYR A 258 -5.62 -11.75 7.65
CA TYR A 258 -7.08 -11.86 7.54
C TYR A 258 -7.52 -12.69 6.33
N SER A 259 -6.91 -13.86 6.13
CA SER A 259 -7.32 -14.83 5.09
C SER A 259 -8.41 -15.77 5.60
N LEU A 260 -9.60 -15.68 4.99
CA LEU A 260 -10.83 -16.37 5.39
C LEU A 260 -11.22 -17.44 4.37
N HIS A 261 -11.75 -18.58 4.82
CA HIS A 261 -12.05 -19.73 3.94
C HIS A 261 -13.47 -20.28 4.10
N GLU A 262 -13.96 -20.39 5.34
CA GLU A 262 -15.24 -21.07 5.62
C GLU A 262 -16.34 -20.02 5.86
N ASN A 263 -16.92 -20.00 7.06
CA ASN A 263 -17.97 -19.05 7.43
C ASN A 263 -17.50 -17.59 7.25
N GLY A 264 -16.23 -17.29 7.56
CA GLY A 264 -15.68 -15.95 7.35
C GLY A 264 -15.66 -15.53 5.88
N MET A 265 -15.42 -16.47 4.97
CA MET A 265 -15.51 -16.20 3.53
C MET A 265 -16.96 -15.94 3.10
N GLU A 266 -17.93 -16.72 3.60
CA GLU A 266 -19.35 -16.53 3.25
C GLU A 266 -19.88 -15.17 3.69
N GLU A 267 -19.65 -14.79 4.95
CA GLU A 267 -19.99 -13.47 5.50
C GLU A 267 -19.26 -12.35 4.74
N GLY A 268 -17.95 -12.54 4.49
CA GLY A 268 -17.14 -11.59 3.73
C GLY A 268 -17.67 -11.35 2.30
N LEU A 269 -18.07 -12.41 1.59
CA LEU A 269 -18.65 -12.30 0.25
C LEU A 269 -20.03 -11.67 0.27
N ALA A 270 -20.85 -11.96 1.28
CA ALA A 270 -22.17 -11.35 1.46
C ALA A 270 -22.03 -9.84 1.68
N TRP A 271 -21.14 -9.43 2.58
CA TRP A 271 -20.81 -8.04 2.83
C TRP A 271 -20.28 -7.32 1.57
N LEU A 272 -19.29 -7.91 0.88
CA LEU A 272 -18.72 -7.33 -0.34
C LEU A 272 -19.74 -7.17 -1.48
N ARG A 273 -20.77 -8.02 -1.53
CA ARG A 273 -21.85 -7.88 -2.52
C ARG A 273 -22.58 -6.54 -2.37
N THR A 274 -22.76 -6.08 -1.13
CA THR A 274 -23.38 -4.78 -0.82
C THR A 274 -22.45 -3.65 -1.20
N VAL A 275 -21.18 -3.72 -0.77
CA VAL A 275 -20.13 -2.72 -1.08
C VAL A 275 -19.95 -2.54 -2.59
N CYS A 276 -19.85 -3.63 -3.36
CA CYS A 276 -19.70 -3.58 -4.81
C CYS A 276 -20.90 -2.95 -5.52
N ARG A 277 -22.12 -3.01 -4.94
CA ARG A 277 -23.34 -2.48 -5.55
C ARG A 277 -23.53 -0.99 -5.30
N GLN A 278 -23.03 -0.47 -4.19
CA GLN A 278 -23.28 0.92 -3.80
C GLN A 278 -22.65 1.93 -4.76
N GLY A 279 -21.57 1.58 -5.48
CA GLY A 279 -21.11 2.28 -6.69
C GLY A 279 -20.76 3.78 -6.56
N LYS A 280 -19.50 4.14 -6.86
CA LYS A 280 -18.95 5.52 -6.90
C LYS A 280 -19.08 6.34 -5.61
N GLY A 281 -18.22 6.05 -4.62
CA GLY A 281 -17.45 7.00 -3.80
C GLY A 281 -18.11 8.19 -3.07
N SER A 282 -19.42 8.46 -3.21
CA SER A 282 -20.12 9.49 -2.45
C SER A 282 -20.35 8.99 -1.04
N GLY A 283 -19.77 9.65 -0.04
CA GLY A 283 -19.86 9.21 1.36
C GLY A 283 -18.80 8.20 1.79
N ARG A 284 -17.69 8.04 1.04
CA ARG A 284 -16.55 7.22 1.46
C ARG A 284 -16.03 7.69 2.83
N VAL A 285 -16.06 6.81 3.81
CA VAL A 285 -15.41 7.01 5.12
C VAL A 285 -14.06 6.30 5.20
N THR A 286 -13.93 5.13 4.56
CA THR A 286 -12.68 4.38 4.50
C THR A 286 -12.57 3.53 3.22
N THR A 287 -11.53 2.70 3.12
CA THR A 287 -11.29 1.76 2.03
C THR A 287 -11.08 0.35 2.57
N ALA A 288 -11.73 -0.63 1.97
CA ALA A 288 -11.46 -2.04 2.22
C ALA A 288 -10.63 -2.64 1.09
N THR A 289 -9.46 -3.16 1.41
CA THR A 289 -8.63 -3.92 0.47
C THR A 289 -8.98 -5.39 0.58
N VAL A 290 -9.13 -6.05 -0.57
CA VAL A 290 -9.60 -7.43 -0.68
C VAL A 290 -8.70 -8.21 -1.62
N CYS A 291 -8.43 -9.46 -1.27
CA CYS A 291 -7.86 -10.45 -2.18
C CYS A 291 -8.80 -11.63 -2.35
N TYR A 292 -9.22 -11.89 -3.59
CA TYR A 292 -9.89 -13.13 -3.97
C TYR A 292 -8.84 -14.17 -4.37
N GLU A 293 -8.67 -15.22 -3.56
CA GLU A 293 -7.90 -16.40 -3.94
C GLU A 293 -8.80 -17.30 -4.79
N MET A 294 -8.54 -17.35 -6.10
CA MET A 294 -9.35 -18.14 -7.02
C MET A 294 -8.93 -19.62 -6.95
N LYS A 295 -9.87 -20.56 -7.17
CA LYS A 295 -9.57 -22.00 -7.29
C LYS A 295 -8.57 -22.34 -8.42
N SER A 296 -8.42 -21.45 -9.40
CA SER A 296 -7.39 -21.56 -10.44
C SER A 296 -5.97 -21.26 -9.95
N GLY A 297 -5.79 -20.83 -8.70
CA GLY A 297 -4.53 -20.33 -8.14
C GLY A 297 -4.24 -18.86 -8.46
N ALA A 298 -5.15 -18.15 -9.14
CA ALA A 298 -4.97 -16.74 -9.43
C ALA A 298 -5.38 -15.88 -8.23
N MET A 299 -4.56 -14.87 -7.90
CA MET A 299 -4.88 -13.87 -6.88
C MET A 299 -5.43 -12.61 -7.54
N LYS A 300 -6.59 -12.12 -7.09
CA LYS A 300 -7.22 -10.91 -7.63
C LYS A 300 -7.46 -9.90 -6.53
N TYR A 301 -6.81 -8.75 -6.63
CA TYR A 301 -6.88 -7.71 -5.60
C TYR A 301 -7.78 -6.55 -5.98
N ARG A 302 -8.49 -5.99 -5.00
CA ARG A 302 -9.37 -4.83 -5.16
C ARG A 302 -9.30 -3.94 -3.92
N ALA A 303 -9.48 -2.64 -4.10
CA ALA A 303 -9.66 -1.68 -3.02
C ALA A 303 -11.02 -0.99 -3.19
N TYR A 304 -11.99 -1.31 -2.34
CA TYR A 304 -13.34 -0.79 -2.44
C TYR A 304 -13.54 0.40 -1.50
N PRO A 305 -14.13 1.52 -1.97
CA PRO A 305 -14.57 2.57 -1.07
C PRO A 305 -15.71 2.04 -0.19
N VAL A 306 -15.65 2.35 1.10
CA VAL A 306 -16.64 1.94 2.09
C VAL A 306 -17.30 3.19 2.67
N ASP A 307 -18.62 3.22 2.68
CA ASP A 307 -19.43 4.23 3.35
C ASP A 307 -19.82 3.79 4.78
N GLU A 308 -20.50 4.65 5.52
CA GLU A 308 -20.87 4.40 6.92
C GLU A 308 -21.80 3.19 7.07
N GLU A 309 -22.78 3.02 6.17
CA GLU A 309 -23.70 1.88 6.19
C GLU A 309 -22.96 0.55 5.95
N SER A 310 -22.05 0.52 4.98
CA SER A 310 -21.21 -0.65 4.72
C SER A 310 -20.21 -0.91 5.85
N LEU A 311 -19.69 0.12 6.52
CA LEU A 311 -18.84 -0.04 7.69
C LEU A 311 -19.61 -0.70 8.83
N ASP A 312 -20.86 -0.30 9.08
CA ASP A 312 -21.72 -0.92 10.09
C ASP A 312 -22.06 -2.36 9.75
N ALA A 313 -22.36 -2.63 8.47
CA ALA A 313 -22.62 -3.99 7.98
C ALA A 313 -21.39 -4.92 8.06
N PHE A 314 -20.17 -4.38 8.24
CA PHE A 314 -18.96 -5.18 8.41
C PHE A 314 -18.99 -6.01 9.69
N ALA A 315 -19.89 -5.71 10.64
CA ALA A 315 -20.09 -6.49 11.86
C ALA A 315 -20.28 -8.00 11.58
N GLY A 316 -20.99 -8.38 10.50
CA GLY A 316 -21.18 -9.80 10.15
C GLY A 316 -19.86 -10.53 9.85
N VAL A 317 -18.89 -9.83 9.25
CA VAL A 317 -17.54 -10.36 9.02
C VAL A 317 -16.71 -10.31 10.29
N TYR A 318 -16.70 -9.16 10.96
CA TYR A 318 -15.87 -8.92 12.15
C TYR A 318 -16.22 -9.88 13.30
N GLU A 319 -17.50 -10.15 13.49
CA GLU A 319 -18.01 -10.95 14.60
C GLU A 319 -17.95 -12.45 14.33
N CYS A 320 -17.57 -12.88 13.11
CA CYS A 320 -17.40 -14.29 12.82
C CYS A 320 -16.15 -14.84 13.55
N GLY A 321 -16.22 -16.10 14.00
CA GLY A 321 -15.14 -16.75 14.77
C GLY A 321 -13.79 -16.72 14.05
N GLU A 322 -13.79 -17.04 12.75
CA GLU A 322 -12.57 -17.06 11.93
C GLU A 322 -11.90 -15.68 11.88
N TYR A 323 -12.66 -14.58 11.77
CA TYR A 323 -12.10 -13.23 11.78
C TYR A 323 -11.54 -12.87 13.17
N LYS A 324 -12.30 -13.14 14.24
CA LYS A 324 -11.86 -12.86 15.62
C LYS A 324 -10.58 -13.61 15.99
N GLU A 325 -10.43 -14.86 15.58
CA GLU A 325 -9.20 -15.65 15.79
C GLU A 325 -7.98 -14.99 15.13
N LYS A 326 -8.15 -14.31 13.98
CA LYS A 326 -7.07 -13.56 13.32
C LYS A 326 -6.81 -12.20 13.96
N ALA A 327 -7.86 -11.49 14.37
CA ALA A 327 -7.76 -10.17 15.01
C ALA A 327 -7.18 -10.27 16.43
N TYR A 328 -7.49 -11.36 17.15
CA TYR A 328 -7.14 -11.59 18.55
C TYR A 328 -6.40 -12.93 18.72
N PRO A 329 -5.17 -13.08 18.19
CA PRO A 329 -4.46 -14.36 18.14
C PRO A 329 -4.21 -15.01 19.50
N LEU A 330 -4.24 -14.23 20.59
CA LEU A 330 -4.10 -14.74 21.95
C LEU A 330 -5.23 -15.72 22.34
N THR A 331 -6.40 -15.69 21.67
CA THR A 331 -7.49 -16.64 21.91
C THR A 331 -7.19 -18.07 21.45
N GLU A 332 -6.15 -18.24 20.63
CA GLU A 332 -5.69 -19.54 20.12
C GLU A 332 -4.60 -20.17 20.98
N ILE A 333 -4.06 -19.40 21.95
CA ILE A 333 -3.06 -19.89 22.90
C ILE A 333 -3.77 -20.70 23.99
N LYS A 334 -3.36 -21.96 24.12
CA LYS A 334 -3.94 -22.88 25.13
C LYS A 334 -3.18 -22.85 26.45
N GLU A 335 -1.86 -22.71 26.38
CA GLU A 335 -0.97 -22.73 27.53
C GLU A 335 0.14 -21.71 27.29
N ALA A 336 0.53 -21.01 28.36
CA ALA A 336 1.50 -19.92 28.34
C ALA A 336 2.52 -20.10 29.49
N ASP A 337 2.89 -21.34 29.77
CA ASP A 337 3.60 -21.72 30.99
C ASP A 337 4.98 -21.05 31.09
N GLN A 338 5.69 -20.90 29.96
CA GLN A 338 7.05 -20.34 29.92
C GLN A 338 7.09 -18.84 29.56
N GLU A 339 5.98 -18.31 29.07
CA GLU A 339 5.85 -16.94 28.61
C GLU A 339 5.66 -15.97 29.78
N ARG A 340 6.14 -14.74 29.64
CA ARG A 340 5.84 -13.67 30.60
C ARG A 340 4.61 -12.91 30.12
N LEU A 341 3.70 -12.62 31.05
CA LEU A 341 2.58 -11.72 30.78
C LEU A 341 2.93 -10.36 31.33
N VAL A 342 2.97 -9.36 30.47
CA VAL A 342 3.23 -7.97 30.81
C VAL A 342 1.97 -7.17 30.54
N TRP A 343 1.49 -6.47 31.56
CA TRP A 343 0.44 -5.47 31.44
C TRP A 343 1.04 -4.13 31.07
N SER A 344 0.48 -3.45 30.09
CA SER A 344 0.84 -2.08 29.72
C SER A 344 -0.42 -1.21 29.69
N ASP A 345 -0.41 -0.07 30.35
CA ASP A 345 -1.48 0.94 30.24
C ASP A 345 -1.18 2.00 29.14
N GLY A 346 -0.16 1.74 28.31
CA GLY A 346 0.34 2.67 27.29
C GLY A 346 1.29 3.75 27.85
N VAL A 347 1.51 3.79 29.16
CA VAL A 347 2.47 4.69 29.82
C VAL A 347 3.55 3.88 30.53
N LEU A 348 3.15 2.95 31.40
CA LEU A 348 4.03 2.06 32.15
C LEU A 348 3.70 0.60 31.87
N GLU A 349 4.70 -0.23 32.09
CA GLU A 349 4.63 -1.68 31.94
C GLU A 349 4.85 -2.37 33.28
N GLN A 350 4.10 -3.44 33.52
CA GLN A 350 4.13 -4.25 34.72
C GLN A 350 4.12 -5.73 34.36
N THR A 351 5.19 -6.45 34.70
CA THR A 351 5.19 -7.91 34.61
C THR A 351 4.28 -8.52 35.66
N LEU A 352 3.27 -9.28 35.21
CA LEU A 352 2.32 -9.96 36.08
C LEU A 352 2.94 -11.27 36.61
N ARG A 353 2.97 -11.42 37.94
CA ARG A 353 3.48 -12.62 38.60
C ARG A 353 2.38 -13.67 38.74
N LEU A 354 2.08 -14.35 37.63
CA LEU A 354 1.03 -15.36 37.55
C LEU A 354 1.59 -16.78 37.58
N THR A 355 0.91 -17.67 38.28
CA THR A 355 1.08 -19.12 38.20
C THR A 355 0.59 -19.67 36.86
N ALA A 356 1.00 -20.89 36.50
CA ALA A 356 0.52 -21.54 35.26
C ALA A 356 -1.01 -21.67 35.20
N GLN A 357 -1.67 -21.90 36.34
CA GLN A 357 -3.13 -21.97 36.39
C GLN A 357 -3.76 -20.59 36.20
N GLU A 358 -3.26 -19.56 36.87
CA GLU A 358 -3.75 -18.18 36.70
C GLU A 358 -3.57 -17.67 35.27
N LYS A 359 -2.49 -18.05 34.58
CA LYS A 359 -2.32 -17.75 33.15
C LYS A 359 -3.39 -18.41 32.29
N LYS A 360 -3.75 -19.68 32.57
CA LYS A 360 -4.85 -20.38 31.89
C LYS A 360 -6.19 -19.71 32.16
N ASP A 361 -6.42 -19.29 33.40
CA ASP A 361 -7.64 -18.59 33.80
C ASP A 361 -7.75 -17.22 33.10
N PHE A 362 -6.64 -16.49 32.97
CA PHE A 362 -6.55 -15.26 32.17
C PHE A 362 -6.90 -15.51 30.69
N LEU A 363 -6.26 -16.50 30.04
CA LEU A 363 -6.52 -16.82 28.63
C LEU A 363 -7.99 -17.21 28.40
N ALA A 364 -8.59 -17.96 29.34
CA ALA A 364 -10.00 -18.31 29.29
C ALA A 364 -10.92 -17.09 29.46
N ALA A 365 -10.61 -16.18 30.40
CA ALA A 365 -11.35 -14.95 30.59
C ALA A 365 -11.29 -14.06 29.34
N TYR A 366 -10.08 -13.88 28.79
CA TYR A 366 -9.86 -13.12 27.55
C TYR A 366 -10.60 -13.70 26.36
N LYS A 367 -10.51 -15.02 26.14
CA LYS A 367 -11.25 -15.70 25.07
C LYS A 367 -12.76 -15.49 25.22
N ALA A 368 -13.29 -15.64 26.43
CA ALA A 368 -14.71 -15.48 26.67
C ALA A 368 -15.22 -14.05 26.43
N ASP A 369 -14.38 -13.03 26.65
CA ASP A 369 -14.72 -11.62 26.37
C ASP A 369 -14.62 -11.32 24.86
N VAL A 370 -13.59 -11.83 24.18
CA VAL A 370 -13.45 -11.75 22.71
C VAL A 370 -14.61 -12.46 22.00
N ASP A 371 -15.02 -13.64 22.48
CA ASP A 371 -16.14 -14.38 21.89
C ASP A 371 -17.44 -13.56 21.90
N SER A 372 -17.67 -12.76 22.96
CA SER A 372 -18.82 -11.85 23.07
C SER A 372 -18.68 -10.51 22.38
N LEU A 373 -17.45 -10.12 21.98
CA LEU A 373 -17.15 -8.81 21.39
C LEU A 373 -17.99 -8.50 20.17
N LYS A 374 -18.53 -7.28 20.10
CA LYS A 374 -19.20 -6.74 18.92
C LYS A 374 -18.44 -5.58 18.32
N LEU A 375 -18.56 -5.40 17.01
CA LEU A 375 -17.94 -4.27 16.31
C LEU A 375 -18.45 -2.93 16.86
N ALA A 376 -19.72 -2.87 17.27
CA ALA A 376 -20.33 -1.66 17.80
C ALA A 376 -19.69 -1.19 19.12
N GLU A 377 -19.24 -2.11 19.98
CA GLU A 377 -18.61 -1.76 21.28
C GLU A 377 -17.26 -1.05 21.07
N LEU A 378 -16.55 -1.36 19.98
CA LEU A 378 -15.29 -0.70 19.61
C LEU A 378 -15.45 0.78 19.26
N LYS A 379 -16.68 1.22 18.96
CA LYS A 379 -16.98 2.64 18.73
C LYS A 379 -17.15 3.42 20.03
N GLU A 380 -17.38 2.73 21.14
CA GLU A 380 -17.75 3.37 22.42
C GLU A 380 -16.53 3.69 23.29
N SER A 381 -15.43 2.95 23.12
CA SER A 381 -14.24 3.14 23.95
C SER A 381 -12.96 2.67 23.29
N LEU A 382 -11.88 3.42 23.52
CA LEU A 382 -10.51 2.97 23.29
C LEU A 382 -10.10 1.89 24.30
N PRO A 383 -9.06 1.08 24.00
CA PRO A 383 -8.46 0.17 24.97
C PRO A 383 -7.99 0.90 26.23
N VAL A 384 -8.04 0.18 27.36
CA VAL A 384 -7.47 0.62 28.64
C VAL A 384 -6.03 0.16 28.83
N GLY A 385 -5.52 -0.66 27.92
CA GLY A 385 -4.17 -1.20 27.97
C GLY A 385 -3.99 -2.40 27.04
N TYR A 386 -2.83 -3.02 27.15
CA TYR A 386 -2.45 -4.22 26.44
C TYR A 386 -1.93 -5.29 27.38
N ILE A 387 -2.12 -6.54 26.97
CA ILE A 387 -1.34 -7.65 27.48
C ILE A 387 -0.35 -8.07 26.40
N GLU A 388 0.90 -8.15 26.82
CA GLU A 388 2.01 -8.66 26.02
C GLU A 388 2.42 -10.01 26.55
N LEU A 389 2.40 -10.99 25.65
CA LEU A 389 2.86 -12.34 25.87
C LEU A 389 4.26 -12.44 25.30
N GLU A 390 5.26 -12.29 26.17
CA GLU A 390 6.67 -12.33 25.79
C GLU A 390 7.22 -13.75 25.91
N SER A 391 7.93 -14.19 24.88
CA SER A 391 8.57 -15.51 24.88
C SER A 391 10.09 -15.35 24.86
N GLU A 392 10.79 -15.91 25.85
CA GLU A 392 12.26 -15.90 25.86
C GLU A 392 12.87 -16.90 24.84
N VAL A 393 12.06 -17.82 24.32
CA VAL A 393 12.49 -18.92 23.43
C VAL A 393 12.08 -18.67 21.98
N SER A 394 10.97 -17.96 21.75
CA SER A 394 10.48 -17.64 20.40
C SER A 394 10.49 -16.13 20.18
N ALA A 395 10.89 -15.68 18.99
CA ALA A 395 10.84 -14.26 18.60
C ALA A 395 9.40 -13.78 18.29
N LYS A 396 8.37 -14.42 18.86
CA LYS A 396 6.96 -14.12 18.62
C LYS A 396 6.36 -13.56 19.91
N ASP A 397 6.55 -12.28 20.11
CA ASP A 397 5.78 -11.54 21.10
C ASP A 397 4.38 -11.29 20.54
N MET A 398 3.36 -11.57 21.35
CA MET A 398 1.96 -11.31 20.99
C MET A 398 1.42 -10.19 21.86
N ARG A 399 0.72 -9.25 21.25
CA ARG A 399 0.09 -8.12 21.94
C ARG A 399 -1.42 -8.17 21.76
N ALA A 400 -2.17 -7.98 22.83
CA ALA A 400 -3.63 -8.05 22.87
C ALA A 400 -4.23 -6.81 23.53
N ALA A 401 -5.05 -6.06 22.80
CA ALA A 401 -5.75 -4.90 23.33
C ALA A 401 -6.81 -5.34 24.35
N ILE A 402 -6.83 -4.69 25.52
CA ILE A 402 -7.84 -4.91 26.55
C ILE A 402 -8.77 -3.70 26.58
N TYR A 403 -10.06 -3.93 26.35
CA TYR A 403 -11.08 -2.89 26.35
C TYR A 403 -11.81 -2.80 27.70
N PRO A 404 -12.37 -1.64 28.08
CA PRO A 404 -13.10 -1.49 29.34
C PRO A 404 -14.28 -2.47 29.48
N PHE A 405 -14.90 -2.86 28.36
CA PHE A 405 -16.02 -3.81 28.34
C PHE A 405 -15.58 -5.29 28.40
N PHE A 406 -14.27 -5.59 28.40
CA PHE A 406 -13.74 -6.92 28.71
C PHE A 406 -13.81 -7.18 30.22
N GLY A 407 -15.04 -7.26 30.74
CA GLY A 407 -15.31 -7.27 32.17
C GLY A 407 -14.63 -8.42 32.90
N ARG A 408 -14.53 -9.61 32.30
CA ARG A 408 -13.87 -10.76 32.96
C ARG A 408 -12.37 -10.55 33.01
N THR A 409 -11.77 -10.13 31.89
CA THR A 409 -10.33 -9.86 31.83
C THR A 409 -9.93 -8.69 32.72
N CYS A 410 -10.65 -7.57 32.68
CA CYS A 410 -10.38 -6.42 33.53
C CYS A 410 -10.48 -6.76 35.03
N ASN A 411 -11.47 -7.55 35.43
CA ASN A 411 -11.59 -8.00 36.82
C ASN A 411 -10.42 -8.89 37.23
N PHE A 412 -10.06 -9.86 36.39
CA PHE A 412 -8.90 -10.73 36.63
C PHE A 412 -7.62 -9.90 36.80
N LEU A 413 -7.37 -8.94 35.92
CA LEU A 413 -6.17 -8.10 35.96
C LEU A 413 -6.12 -7.25 37.24
N LYS A 414 -7.24 -6.66 37.68
CA LYS A 414 -7.33 -5.90 38.93
C LYS A 414 -7.04 -6.77 40.15
N GLU A 415 -7.59 -7.99 40.19
CA GLU A 415 -7.34 -8.95 41.28
C GLU A 415 -5.86 -9.33 41.40
N HIS A 416 -5.12 -9.26 40.29
CA HIS A 416 -3.69 -9.57 40.21
C HIS A 416 -2.80 -8.31 40.21
N GLY A 417 -3.34 -7.17 40.65
CA GLY A 417 -2.58 -5.97 40.95
C GLY A 417 -2.23 -5.08 39.75
N ALA A 418 -2.94 -5.21 38.63
CA ALA A 418 -2.86 -4.25 37.53
C ALA A 418 -3.83 -3.08 37.76
N ASP A 419 -3.35 -1.85 37.53
CA ASP A 419 -4.14 -0.62 37.65
C ASP A 419 -5.04 -0.39 36.42
N VAL A 420 -5.95 -1.33 36.17
CA VAL A 420 -6.85 -1.27 35.01
C VAL A 420 -7.80 -0.07 35.13
N GLY A 421 -7.67 0.87 34.20
CA GLY A 421 -8.45 2.10 34.13
C GLY A 421 -7.67 3.36 34.52
N LYS A 422 -6.41 3.21 34.95
CA LYS A 422 -5.48 4.34 35.08
C LYS A 422 -5.26 4.96 33.71
N GLN A 423 -5.49 6.26 33.61
CA GLN A 423 -5.31 7.04 32.40
C GLN A 423 -4.08 7.94 32.52
N ILE A 424 -3.65 8.51 31.39
CA ILE A 424 -2.55 9.47 31.36
C ILE A 424 -2.74 10.67 32.30
N GLU A 425 -3.99 11.07 32.56
CA GLU A 425 -4.34 12.16 33.46
C GLU A 425 -4.20 11.82 34.96
N ASP A 426 -4.08 10.54 35.29
CA ASP A 426 -3.83 10.07 36.66
C ASP A 426 -2.34 10.10 37.00
N TYR A 427 -1.49 10.26 35.99
CA TYR A 427 -0.04 10.40 36.14
C TYR A 427 0.38 11.85 36.40
N LYS A 428 1.47 12.02 37.15
CA LYS A 428 2.09 13.31 37.33
C LYS A 428 2.85 13.74 36.08
N ILE A 429 2.20 14.58 35.27
CA ILE A 429 2.82 15.22 34.10
C ILE A 429 3.72 16.37 34.58
N VAL A 430 4.99 16.37 34.16
CA VAL A 430 5.98 17.41 34.52
C VAL A 430 6.43 18.25 33.33
N GLY A 431 6.08 17.83 32.11
CA GLY A 431 6.39 18.55 30.89
C GLY A 431 5.53 18.05 29.74
N LEU A 432 5.21 18.94 28.81
CA LEU A 432 4.42 18.62 27.63
C LEU A 432 4.93 19.38 26.42
N LYS A 433 5.18 18.67 25.32
CA LYS A 433 5.54 19.26 24.04
C LYS A 433 4.48 18.90 23.01
N VAL A 434 3.71 19.91 22.59
CA VAL A 434 2.62 19.76 21.63
C VAL A 434 3.05 20.24 20.25
N LYS A 435 2.87 19.37 19.26
CA LYS A 435 3.09 19.61 17.85
C LYS A 435 1.76 19.63 17.12
N ASN A 436 1.37 20.80 16.64
CA ASN A 436 0.16 20.95 15.83
C ASN A 436 0.50 20.79 14.34
N MET A 437 -0.13 19.82 13.70
CA MET A 437 0.01 19.55 12.27
C MET A 437 -1.01 20.36 11.47
N PRO A 438 -0.59 21.15 10.46
CA PRO A 438 -1.53 21.92 9.66
C PRO A 438 -2.42 21.02 8.80
N SER A 439 -3.69 21.41 8.65
CA SER A 439 -4.68 20.67 7.86
C SER A 439 -4.45 20.80 6.35
N GLY A 440 -4.38 19.67 5.62
CA GLY A 440 -4.58 19.63 4.18
C GLY A 440 -3.63 18.68 3.43
N THR A 441 -4.21 17.72 2.72
CA THR A 441 -3.53 16.98 1.64
C THR A 441 -3.00 17.98 0.60
N GLY A 442 -1.68 18.11 0.50
CA GLY A 442 -1.03 18.74 -0.67
C GLY A 442 -0.47 20.16 -0.54
N LYS A 443 -0.51 20.85 0.62
CA LYS A 443 0.20 22.13 0.79
C LYS A 443 1.01 22.20 2.09
N ARG A 444 2.26 21.72 2.03
CA ARG A 444 3.33 21.98 3.03
C ARG A 444 3.76 23.46 3.02
N THR A 445 2.87 24.36 3.44
CA THR A 445 3.19 25.79 3.63
C THR A 445 2.73 26.37 4.98
N GLY A 446 2.14 25.57 5.87
CA GLY A 446 1.87 25.98 7.25
C GLY A 446 3.03 25.62 8.18
N ASN A 447 3.56 26.58 8.92
CA ASN A 447 4.53 26.32 10.00
C ASN A 447 3.94 25.28 10.97
N THR A 448 4.61 24.14 11.14
CA THR A 448 4.36 23.25 12.26
C THR A 448 4.66 24.02 13.54
N GLY A 449 3.63 24.35 14.31
CA GLY A 449 3.79 25.01 15.60
C GLY A 449 4.15 23.97 16.65
N ILE A 450 5.34 24.06 17.23
CA ILE A 450 5.73 23.32 18.43
C ILE A 450 5.57 24.25 19.62
N ARG A 451 4.85 23.81 20.66
CA ARG A 451 4.69 24.52 21.92
C ARG A 451 5.14 23.62 23.06
N PHE A 452 5.82 24.22 24.03
CA PHE A 452 6.29 23.55 25.25
C PHE A 452 5.53 24.13 26.43
N TYR A 453 5.06 23.26 27.32
CA TYR A 453 4.35 23.61 28.54
C TYR A 453 5.06 22.93 29.71
N GLN A 454 5.32 23.71 30.77
CA GLN A 454 5.96 23.25 32.02
C GLN A 454 5.28 23.84 33.26
N GLU A 455 4.50 24.92 33.09
CA GLU A 455 3.75 25.54 34.18
C GLU A 455 2.52 24.69 34.52
N GLU A 456 2.23 24.54 35.82
CA GLU A 456 1.15 23.66 36.32
C GLU A 456 -0.22 24.04 35.75
N GLU A 457 -0.51 25.35 35.61
CA GLU A 457 -1.77 25.84 35.01
C GLU A 457 -1.93 25.40 33.55
N ASP A 458 -0.85 25.41 32.78
CA ASP A 458 -0.86 24.99 31.37
C ASP A 458 -1.01 23.47 31.25
N LEU A 459 -0.33 22.70 32.11
CA LEU A 459 -0.42 21.24 32.14
C LEU A 459 -1.82 20.77 32.53
N GLU A 460 -2.43 21.40 33.54
CA GLU A 460 -3.82 21.13 33.94
C GLU A 460 -4.81 21.45 32.81
N ALA A 461 -4.53 22.46 31.97
CA ALA A 461 -5.35 22.72 30.79
C ALA A 461 -5.32 21.59 29.76
N TRP A 462 -4.34 20.68 29.80
CA TRP A 462 -4.26 19.49 28.94
C TRP A 462 -4.78 18.20 29.61
N ARG A 463 -5.13 18.24 30.90
CA ARG A 463 -5.69 17.10 31.62
C ARG A 463 -6.92 16.56 30.89
N GLY A 464 -6.94 15.25 30.67
CA GLY A 464 -8.02 14.53 30.01
C GLY A 464 -8.14 14.74 28.51
N LYS A 465 -7.23 15.49 27.86
CA LYS A 465 -7.29 15.78 26.42
C LYS A 465 -6.36 14.92 25.57
N LEU A 466 -5.59 14.02 26.18
CA LEU A 466 -4.58 13.21 25.52
C LEU A 466 -4.93 11.72 25.61
N VAL A 467 -4.49 10.97 24.62
CA VAL A 467 -4.53 9.51 24.55
C VAL A 467 -3.12 9.03 24.22
N PRO A 468 -2.53 8.08 24.98
CA PRO A 468 -1.29 7.43 24.58
C PRO A 468 -1.38 6.87 23.16
N GLU A 469 -0.34 7.06 22.36
CA GLU A 469 -0.25 6.61 20.96
C GLU A 469 -0.55 5.11 20.84
N ASP A 470 -0.04 4.31 21.76
CA ASP A 470 -0.29 2.87 21.83
C ASP A 470 -1.79 2.53 21.95
N LEU A 471 -2.58 3.33 22.66
CA LEU A 471 -4.01 3.10 22.85
C LEU A 471 -4.87 3.69 21.72
N ALA A 472 -4.28 4.50 20.84
CA ALA A 472 -4.97 5.14 19.71
C ALA A 472 -5.13 4.16 18.53
N ILE A 473 -5.96 3.13 18.73
CA ILE A 473 -6.30 2.14 17.70
C ILE A 473 -7.74 2.28 17.21
N GLN A 474 -8.07 1.59 16.12
CA GLN A 474 -9.39 1.64 15.48
C GLN A 474 -9.79 3.05 14.98
N PRO A 475 -8.91 3.78 14.27
CA PRO A 475 -9.10 5.21 14.01
C PRO A 475 -10.34 5.57 13.18
N ILE A 476 -10.96 4.60 12.48
CA ILE A 476 -12.24 4.82 11.81
C ILE A 476 -13.47 4.59 12.71
N LEU A 477 -13.33 3.77 13.76
CA LEU A 477 -14.41 3.42 14.69
C LEU A 477 -14.43 4.36 15.88
N HIS A 478 -13.26 4.69 16.41
CA HIS A 478 -13.08 5.61 17.53
C HIS A 478 -11.93 6.58 17.24
N PRO A 479 -12.18 7.65 16.47
CA PRO A 479 -11.12 8.55 16.01
C PRO A 479 -10.45 9.31 17.16
N VAL A 480 -9.17 9.61 16.98
CA VAL A 480 -8.40 10.58 17.78
C VAL A 480 -8.17 11.86 16.98
N ASP A 481 -7.76 12.95 17.63
CA ASP A 481 -7.33 14.17 16.94
C ASP A 481 -5.91 13.99 16.38
N GLY A 482 -5.82 13.47 15.15
CA GLY A 482 -4.56 13.33 14.41
C GLY A 482 -3.86 14.66 14.07
N ARG A 483 -4.42 15.83 14.44
CA ARG A 483 -3.75 17.13 14.26
C ARG A 483 -2.90 17.52 15.47
N THR A 484 -3.19 16.94 16.61
CA THR A 484 -2.50 17.22 17.86
C THR A 484 -1.68 15.99 18.23
N TYR A 485 -0.37 16.14 18.07
CA TYR A 485 0.61 15.17 18.55
C TYR A 485 1.33 15.76 19.76
N ALA A 486 1.48 14.98 20.83
CA ALA A 486 2.13 15.44 22.04
C ALA A 486 3.16 14.43 22.55
N GLU A 487 4.28 14.95 23.06
CA GLU A 487 5.22 14.19 23.88
C GLU A 487 5.00 14.63 25.34
N THR A 488 4.56 13.70 26.18
CA THR A 488 4.24 13.94 27.59
C THR A 488 5.36 13.37 28.46
N GLU A 489 5.99 14.23 29.28
CA GLU A 489 6.97 13.83 30.28
C GLU A 489 6.25 13.49 31.59
N ILE A 490 6.29 12.22 31.95
CA ILE A 490 5.56 11.65 33.09
C ILE A 490 6.56 11.26 34.15
N LYS A 491 6.38 11.80 35.36
CA LYS A 491 7.21 11.43 36.50
C LYS A 491 6.57 10.24 37.23
N ASP A 492 7.32 9.14 37.28
CA ASP A 492 6.98 8.01 38.12
C ASP A 492 7.21 8.38 39.59
N GLU A 493 6.15 8.27 40.40
CA GLU A 493 6.17 8.63 41.82
C GLU A 493 7.01 7.66 42.65
N ASP A 494 7.09 6.39 42.24
CA ASP A 494 7.79 5.34 42.98
C ASP A 494 9.29 5.35 42.70
N THR A 495 9.68 5.57 41.44
CA THR A 495 11.10 5.53 41.02
C THR A 495 11.74 6.91 40.88
N SER A 496 10.95 7.99 40.91
CA SER A 496 11.38 9.35 40.54
C SER A 496 12.01 9.46 39.14
N SER A 497 11.79 8.45 38.28
CA SER A 497 12.20 8.47 36.88
C SER A 497 11.21 9.28 36.05
N VAL A 498 11.65 9.72 34.86
CA VAL A 498 10.80 10.42 33.90
C VAL A 498 10.68 9.56 32.66
N THR A 499 9.46 9.18 32.33
CA THR A 499 9.11 8.45 31.10
C THR A 499 8.51 9.43 30.10
N ILE A 500 8.85 9.28 28.82
CA ILE A 500 8.28 10.08 27.75
C ILE A 500 7.26 9.21 27.02
N THR A 501 6.01 9.64 27.00
CA THR A 501 4.92 8.95 26.31
C THR A 501 4.42 9.80 25.15
N GLN A 502 4.37 9.19 23.96
CA GLN A 502 3.81 9.80 22.78
C GLN A 502 2.28 9.72 22.82
N CYS A 503 1.59 10.79 22.42
CA CYS A 503 0.16 10.93 22.60
C CYS A 503 -0.50 11.61 21.40
N TYR A 504 -1.74 11.23 21.11
CA TYR A 504 -2.66 12.00 20.26
C TYR A 504 -3.63 12.82 21.12
N GLY A 505 -4.21 13.86 20.54
CA GLY A 505 -5.34 14.55 21.15
C GLY A 505 -6.60 13.68 21.16
N LYS A 506 -7.48 13.82 22.15
CA LYS A 506 -8.82 13.22 22.10
C LYS A 506 -9.67 13.93 21.05
N ALA A 507 -10.37 13.19 20.21
CA ALA A 507 -11.41 13.75 19.35
C ALA A 507 -12.55 14.33 20.21
N LYS A 508 -13.20 15.38 19.70
CA LYS A 508 -14.30 16.06 20.39
C LYS A 508 -15.65 15.39 20.18
#